data_AF-A0A942BAG1-F1
#
_entry.id   AF-A0A942BAG1-F1
#
_cell.length_a   1.000
_cell.length_b   1.000
_cell.length_c   1.000
_cell.angle_alpha   90.00
_cell.angle_beta   90.00
_cell.angle_gamma   90.00
#
_symmetry.space_group_name_H-M   'P 1'
#
loop_
_entity.id
_entity.type
_entity.pdbx_description
1 polymer ?
#
loop_
_entity_poly.entity_id
_entity_poly.type
_entity_poly.pdbx_seq_one_letter_code
_entity_poly.pdbx_strand_id
1 'polypeptide(L)'
;MNWRLLVYLSLFAFVMAIATISFIPQMYEVIIWVFIFGFCSYFIAKNATGQFFFHGFMLGIISCIYLVTFRFAFFDAYSATHGDVLSAYPQGISPRTVTAALAVIEGTFGGVLLGLLTFGVAKMLKKA
;
A
#
# COMPACT_ATOMS: atom_id res chain seq x y z
N MET A 1 4.63 13.00 15.12
CA MET A 1 3.83 11.98 14.41
C MET A 1 2.35 12.18 14.67
N ASN A 2 1.54 12.43 13.64
CA ASN A 2 0.09 12.58 13.72
C ASN A 2 -0.62 11.25 13.43
N TRP A 3 -0.79 10.42 14.46
CA TRP A 3 -1.39 9.09 14.33
C TRP A 3 -2.86 9.12 13.89
N ARG A 4 -3.63 10.15 14.27
CA ARG A 4 -5.01 10.30 13.83
C ARG A 4 -5.08 10.44 12.30
N LEU A 5 -4.20 11.24 11.73
CA LEU A 5 -4.08 11.39 10.28
C LEU A 5 -3.72 10.08 9.60
N LEU A 6 -2.76 9.33 10.15
CA LEU A 6 -2.36 8.04 9.59
C LEU A 6 -3.50 7.03 9.60
N VAL A 7 -4.25 6.94 10.69
CA VAL A 7 -5.40 6.02 10.79
C VAL A 7 -6.47 6.36 9.77
N TYR A 8 -6.80 7.65 9.56
CA TYR A 8 -7.78 8.02 8.54
C TYR A 8 -7.31 7.72 7.13
N LEU A 9 -6.04 8.03 6.82
CA LEU A 9 -5.48 7.77 5.50
C LEU A 9 -5.26 6.28 5.24
N SER A 10 -5.00 5.47 6.27
CA SER A 10 -4.83 4.02 6.12
C SER A 10 -6.12 3.31 5.76
N LEU A 11 -7.29 3.93 5.98
CA LEU A 11 -8.57 3.37 5.54
C LEU A 11 -8.64 3.21 4.01
N PHE A 12 -7.95 4.05 3.23
CA PHE A 12 -7.85 3.85 1.77
C PHE A 12 -7.15 2.54 1.45
N ALA A 13 -6.04 2.25 2.12
CA ALA A 13 -5.32 0.99 1.96
C ALA A 13 -6.12 -0.22 2.44
N PHE A 14 -6.89 -0.07 3.52
CA PHE A 14 -7.79 -1.11 4.02
C PHE A 14 -8.87 -1.45 3.00
N VAL A 15 -9.58 -0.44 2.48
CA VAL A 15 -10.61 -0.64 1.45
C VAL A 15 -10.02 -1.25 0.19
N MET A 16 -8.83 -0.78 -0.23
CA MET A 16 -8.12 -1.37 -1.36
C MET A 16 -7.78 -2.84 -1.13
N ALA A 17 -7.22 -3.20 0.02
CA ALA A 17 -6.85 -4.58 0.33
C ALA A 17 -8.05 -5.55 0.31
N ILE A 18 -9.25 -5.06 0.61
CA ILE A 18 -10.48 -5.82 0.46
C ILE A 18 -10.92 -5.89 -1.01
N ALA A 19 -10.93 -4.74 -1.69
CA ALA A 19 -11.40 -4.64 -3.07
C ALA A 19 -10.55 -5.48 -4.05
N THR A 20 -9.25 -5.59 -3.81
CA THR A 20 -8.32 -6.39 -4.61
C THR A 20 -8.51 -7.90 -4.45
N ILE A 21 -9.18 -8.37 -3.40
CA ILE A 21 -9.48 -9.80 -3.27
C ILE A 21 -10.44 -10.26 -4.38
N SER A 22 -11.39 -9.41 -4.80
CA SER A 22 -12.56 -9.89 -5.58
C SER A 22 -12.89 -9.07 -6.83
N PHE A 23 -12.57 -7.77 -6.85
CA PHE A 23 -13.12 -6.84 -7.85
C PHE A 23 -12.08 -6.15 -8.72
N ILE A 24 -10.86 -5.95 -8.21
CA ILE A 24 -9.85 -5.13 -8.90
C ILE A 24 -8.79 -6.07 -9.49
N PRO A 25 -8.69 -6.16 -10.83
CA PRO A 25 -7.59 -6.86 -11.48
C PRO A 25 -6.24 -6.15 -11.29
N GLN A 26 -5.14 -6.91 -11.32
CA GLN A 26 -3.76 -6.44 -11.13
C GLN A 26 -3.41 -5.13 -11.87
N MET A 27 -3.82 -5.00 -13.14
CA MET A 27 -3.50 -3.82 -13.95
C MET A 27 -4.10 -2.53 -13.38
N TYR A 28 -5.30 -2.60 -12.83
CA TYR A 28 -5.98 -1.45 -12.24
C TYR A 28 -5.49 -1.15 -10.83
N GLU A 29 -4.98 -2.15 -10.09
CA GLU A 29 -4.42 -1.95 -8.75
C GLU A 29 -3.34 -0.86 -8.77
N VAL A 30 -2.38 -0.97 -9.69
CA VAL A 30 -1.22 -0.04 -9.79
C VAL A 30 -1.70 1.39 -10.01
N ILE A 31 -2.66 1.58 -10.91
CA ILE A 31 -3.20 2.91 -11.24
C ILE A 31 -3.89 3.51 -10.01
N ILE A 32 -4.71 2.73 -9.31
CA ILE A 32 -5.43 3.21 -8.12
C ILE A 32 -4.45 3.53 -6.98
N TRP A 33 -3.42 2.72 -6.79
CA TRP A 33 -2.37 2.98 -5.79
C TRP A 33 -1.63 4.30 -6.06
N VAL A 34 -1.34 4.62 -7.33
CA VAL A 34 -0.72 5.90 -7.68
C VAL A 34 -1.60 7.08 -7.27
N PHE A 35 -2.91 7.02 -7.54
CA PHE A 35 -3.85 8.06 -7.11
C PHE A 35 -3.92 8.17 -5.57
N ILE A 36 -4.00 7.05 -4.87
CA ILE A 36 -4.02 7.02 -3.40
C ILE A 36 -2.72 7.58 -2.83
N PHE A 37 -1.56 7.22 -3.38
CA PHE A 37 -0.27 7.73 -2.91
C PHE A 37 -0.14 9.24 -3.16
N GLY A 38 -0.59 9.75 -4.30
CA GLY A 38 -0.66 11.18 -4.58
C GLY A 38 -1.57 11.91 -3.59
N PHE A 39 -2.77 11.38 -3.37
CA PHE A 39 -3.73 11.94 -2.41
C PHE A 39 -3.16 11.95 -0.99
N CYS A 40 -2.73 10.80 -0.48
CA CYS A 40 -2.19 10.65 0.86
C CYS A 40 -0.95 11.52 1.08
N SER A 41 0.00 11.53 0.14
CA SER A 41 1.20 12.38 0.25
C SER A 41 0.86 13.87 0.35
N TYR A 42 -0.10 14.35 -0.45
CA TYR A 42 -0.59 15.72 -0.36
C TYR A 42 -1.23 16.03 0.99
N PHE A 43 -2.15 15.18 1.47
CA PHE A 43 -2.82 15.42 2.74
C PHE A 43 -1.87 15.31 3.93
N ILE A 44 -0.88 14.42 3.89
CA ILE A 44 0.17 14.36 4.92
C ILE A 44 1.01 15.63 4.89
N ALA A 45 1.54 16.03 3.73
CA ALA A 45 2.35 17.24 3.61
C ALA A 45 1.58 18.49 4.04
N LYS A 46 0.28 18.57 3.74
CA LYS A 46 -0.59 19.68 4.12
C LYS A 46 -0.88 19.74 5.62
N ASN A 47 -1.09 18.62 6.29
CA ASN A 47 -1.60 18.59 7.66
C ASN A 47 -0.56 18.20 8.73
N ALA A 48 0.55 17.58 8.34
CA ALA A 48 1.66 17.31 9.25
C ALA A 48 2.50 18.57 9.47
N THR A 49 3.05 18.70 10.68
CA THR A 49 3.95 19.81 11.07
C THR A 49 5.43 19.47 10.87
N GLY A 50 5.76 18.24 10.47
CA GLY A 50 7.12 17.77 10.26
C GLY A 50 7.19 16.24 10.09
N GLN A 51 8.41 15.69 10.00
CA GLN A 51 8.64 14.24 9.81
C GLN A 51 7.88 13.66 8.59
N PHE A 52 7.80 14.42 7.49
CA PHE A 52 6.98 14.11 6.31
C PHE A 52 7.28 12.73 5.73
N PHE A 53 8.56 12.41 5.53
CA PHE A 53 8.99 11.09 5.06
C PHE A 53 8.48 9.98 5.99
N PHE A 54 8.67 10.16 7.30
CA PHE A 54 8.32 9.13 8.27
C PHE A 54 6.80 8.89 8.37
N HIS A 55 5.97 9.92 8.16
CA HIS A 55 4.51 9.73 8.06
C HIS A 55 4.15 8.89 6.83
N GLY A 56 4.68 9.21 5.65
CA GLY A 56 4.42 8.43 4.44
C GLY A 56 4.92 6.99 4.55
N PHE A 57 6.11 6.80 5.13
CA PHE A 57 6.67 5.48 5.39
C PHE A 57 5.80 4.65 6.34
N MET A 58 5.38 5.21 7.48
CA MET A 58 4.49 4.53 8.42
C MET A 58 3.12 4.19 7.81
N LEU A 59 2.58 5.06 6.97
CA LEU A 59 1.34 4.75 6.24
C LEU A 59 1.51 3.54 5.31
N GLY A 60 2.65 3.42 4.64
CA GLY A 60 2.96 2.23 3.84
C GLY A 60 3.13 0.96 4.67
N ILE A 61 3.75 1.03 5.85
CA ILE A 61 3.82 -0.11 6.78
C ILE A 61 2.43 -0.56 7.25
N ILE A 62 1.53 0.36 7.57
CA ILE A 62 0.14 0.00 7.91
C ILE A 62 -0.55 -0.65 6.70
N SER A 63 -0.33 -0.10 5.50
CA SER A 63 -0.87 -0.66 4.25
C SER A 63 -0.36 -2.08 3.99
N CYS A 64 0.92 -2.33 4.28
CA CYS A 64 1.55 -3.65 4.23
C CYS A 64 0.82 -4.67 5.11
N ILE A 65 0.51 -4.30 6.35
CA ILE A 65 -0.20 -5.17 7.29
C ILE A 65 -1.57 -5.56 6.71
N TYR A 66 -2.32 -4.61 6.13
CA TYR A 66 -3.60 -4.91 5.50
C TYR A 66 -3.43 -5.83 4.30
N LEU A 67 -2.55 -5.51 3.36
CA LEU A 67 -2.33 -6.30 2.15
C LEU A 67 -1.94 -7.75 2.48
N VAL A 68 -0.98 -7.94 3.38
CA VAL A 68 -0.55 -9.27 3.82
C VAL A 68 -1.70 -10.01 4.49
N THR A 69 -2.40 -9.37 5.42
CA THR A 69 -3.49 -9.99 6.19
C THR A 69 -4.61 -10.45 5.28
N PHE A 70 -5.09 -9.57 4.38
CA PHE A 70 -6.21 -9.86 3.50
C PHE A 70 -5.85 -10.86 2.40
N ARG A 71 -4.70 -10.70 1.73
CA ARG A 71 -4.27 -11.66 0.70
C ARG A 71 -3.95 -13.04 1.27
N PHE A 72 -3.47 -13.12 2.51
CA PHE A 72 -3.24 -14.41 3.18
C PHE A 72 -4.54 -15.05 3.66
N ALA A 73 -5.41 -14.30 4.33
CA ALA A 73 -6.67 -14.82 4.88
C ALA A 73 -7.67 -15.22 3.79
N PHE A 74 -7.72 -14.47 2.69
CA PHE A 74 -8.65 -14.68 1.58
C PHE A 74 -7.93 -15.12 0.31
N PHE A 75 -6.85 -15.89 0.46
CA PHE A 75 -6.00 -16.31 -0.64
C PHE A 75 -6.79 -17.00 -1.77
N ASP A 76 -7.76 -17.84 -1.44
CA ASP A 76 -8.51 -18.60 -2.45
C ASP A 76 -9.36 -17.65 -3.32
N ALA A 77 -9.96 -16.61 -2.74
CA ALA A 77 -10.67 -15.59 -3.49
C ALA A 77 -9.70 -14.68 -4.28
N TYR A 78 -8.58 -14.29 -3.68
CA TYR A 78 -7.54 -13.51 -4.34
C TYR A 78 -6.99 -14.26 -5.57
N SER A 79 -6.74 -15.56 -5.44
CA SER A 79 -6.21 -16.42 -6.51
C SER A 79 -7.17 -16.62 -7.67
N ALA A 80 -8.48 -16.60 -7.43
CA ALA A 80 -9.48 -16.62 -8.49
C ALA A 80 -9.44 -15.35 -9.35
N THR A 81 -9.11 -14.20 -8.74
CA THR A 81 -9.00 -12.90 -9.42
C THR A 81 -7.63 -12.68 -10.07
N HIS A 82 -6.55 -13.25 -9.47
CA HIS A 82 -5.15 -13.01 -9.83
C HIS A 82 -4.43 -14.27 -10.35
N GLY A 83 -5.15 -15.14 -11.06
CA GLY A 83 -4.61 -16.40 -11.58
C GLY A 83 -3.41 -16.23 -12.52
N ASP A 84 -3.36 -15.11 -13.25
CA ASP A 84 -2.25 -14.72 -14.12
C ASP A 84 -0.95 -14.52 -13.32
N VAL A 85 -1.02 -13.83 -12.19
CA VAL A 85 0.15 -13.54 -11.34
C VAL A 85 0.69 -14.82 -10.69
N LEU A 86 -0.19 -15.77 -10.37
CA LEU A 86 0.18 -17.05 -9.77
C LEU A 86 0.98 -17.95 -10.73
N SER A 87 0.77 -17.81 -12.04
CA SER A 87 1.50 -18.60 -13.04
C SER A 87 3.00 -18.29 -13.06
N ALA A 88 3.40 -17.10 -12.58
CA ALA A 88 4.79 -16.67 -12.48
C ALA A 88 5.47 -17.11 -11.17
N TYR A 89 4.76 -17.78 -10.26
CA TYR A 89 5.32 -18.16 -8.97
C TYR A 89 6.33 -19.31 -9.09
N PRO A 90 7.40 -19.30 -8.27
CA PRO A 90 8.38 -20.37 -8.26
C PRO A 90 7.73 -21.71 -7.88
N GLN A 91 8.00 -22.74 -8.68
CA GLN A 91 7.53 -24.09 -8.44
C GLN A 91 8.16 -24.66 -7.15
N GLY A 92 7.39 -25.43 -6.38
CA GLY A 92 7.85 -26.06 -5.14
C GLY A 92 7.76 -25.18 -3.88
N ILE A 93 7.27 -23.94 -3.99
CA ILE A 93 6.95 -23.07 -2.83
C ILE A 93 5.43 -22.88 -2.79
N SER A 94 4.86 -22.89 -1.58
CA SER A 94 3.43 -22.60 -1.39
C SER A 94 3.09 -21.22 -1.97
N PRO A 95 2.12 -21.12 -2.91
CA PRO A 95 1.71 -19.85 -3.49
C PRO A 95 1.29 -18.82 -2.44
N ARG A 96 0.65 -19.27 -1.36
CA ARG A 96 0.24 -18.40 -0.25
C ARG A 96 1.44 -17.75 0.45
N THR A 97 2.55 -18.47 0.59
CA THR A 97 3.80 -17.93 1.15
C THR A 97 4.42 -16.90 0.22
N VAL A 98 4.43 -17.17 -1.09
CA VAL A 98 4.95 -16.24 -2.10
C VAL A 98 4.12 -14.95 -2.10
N THR A 99 2.79 -15.05 -2.10
CA THR A 99 1.90 -13.89 -2.04
C THR A 99 2.12 -13.05 -0.78
N ALA A 100 2.26 -13.69 0.39
CA ALA A 100 2.54 -12.97 1.63
C ALA A 100 3.88 -12.24 1.57
N ALA A 101 4.94 -12.90 1.09
CA ALA A 101 6.26 -12.28 0.93
C ALA A 101 6.24 -11.10 -0.05
N LEU A 102 5.58 -11.25 -1.20
CA LEU A 102 5.40 -10.17 -2.17
C LEU A 102 4.62 -9.00 -1.57
N ALA A 103 3.53 -9.26 -0.85
CA ALA A 103 2.77 -8.21 -0.17
C ALA A 103 3.61 -7.44 0.87
N VAL A 104 4.52 -8.13 1.58
CA VAL A 104 5.48 -7.46 2.49
C VAL A 104 6.44 -6.55 1.72
N ILE A 105 7.00 -7.04 0.61
CA ILE A 105 7.92 -6.28 -0.23
C ILE A 105 7.21 -5.06 -0.83
N GLU A 106 6.03 -5.25 -1.42
CA GLU A 106 5.20 -4.21 -2.01
C GLU A 106 4.83 -3.15 -0.97
N GLY A 107 4.37 -3.56 0.21
CA GLY A 107 4.00 -2.62 1.26
C GLY A 107 5.19 -1.83 1.81
N THR A 108 6.35 -2.46 1.98
CA THR A 108 7.56 -1.80 2.47
C THR A 108 8.13 -0.84 1.44
N PHE A 109 8.27 -1.28 0.19
CA PHE A 109 8.75 -0.45 -0.91
C PHE A 109 7.77 0.70 -1.20
N GLY A 110 6.48 0.41 -1.20
CA GLY A 110 5.41 1.39 -1.30
C GLY A 110 5.48 2.43 -0.18
N GLY A 111 5.80 2.03 1.04
CA GLY A 111 6.03 2.95 2.16
C GLY A 111 7.22 3.88 1.94
N VAL A 112 8.36 3.34 1.47
CA VAL A 112 9.52 4.19 1.15
C VAL A 112 9.16 5.20 0.05
N LEU A 113 8.52 4.73 -1.03
CA LEU A 113 8.07 5.58 -2.12
C LEU A 113 7.10 6.67 -1.63
N LEU A 114 6.10 6.31 -0.83
CA LEU A 114 5.14 7.24 -0.27
C LEU A 114 5.80 8.24 0.67
N GLY A 115 6.78 7.82 1.46
CA GLY A 115 7.62 8.71 2.27
C GLY A 115 8.35 9.75 1.42
N LEU A 116 9.01 9.32 0.34
CA LEU A 116 9.70 10.22 -0.59
C LEU A 116 8.74 11.20 -1.28
N LEU A 117 7.60 10.71 -1.77
CA LEU A 117 6.56 11.55 -2.38
C LEU A 117 6.05 12.60 -1.39
N THR A 118 5.74 12.18 -0.17
CA THR A 118 5.27 13.09 0.90
C THR A 118 6.30 14.17 1.22
N PHE A 119 7.58 13.81 1.27
CA PHE A 119 8.66 14.77 1.46
C PHE A 119 8.79 15.74 0.28
N GLY A 120 8.70 15.25 -0.95
CA GLY A 120 8.71 16.07 -2.16
C GLY A 120 7.56 17.08 -2.18
N VAL A 121 6.34 16.62 -1.88
CA VAL A 121 5.17 17.51 -1.79
C VAL A 121 5.33 18.54 -0.67
N ALA A 122 5.88 18.15 0.49
CA ALA A 122 6.14 19.08 1.57
C ALA A 122 7.12 20.21 1.17
N LYS A 123 8.15 19.90 0.38
CA LYS A 123 9.05 20.90 -0.22
C LYS A 123 8.31 21.84 -1.18
N MET A 124 7.45 21.29 -2.06
CA MET A 124 6.62 22.10 -2.96
C MET A 124 5.69 23.05 -2.20
N LEU A 125 5.21 22.63 -1.03
CA LEU A 125 4.39 23.44 -0.12
C LEU A 125 5.20 24.36 0.80
N LYS A 126 6.54 24.42 0.66
CA LYS A 126 7.47 25.22 1.49
C LYS A 126 7.38 24.92 3.00
N LYS A 127 7.16 23.65 3.34
CA LYS A 127 7.06 23.17 4.73
C LYS A 127 8.26 22.35 5.21
N ALA A 128 9.16 21.97 4.31
CA ALA A 128 10.30 21.09 4.55
C ALA A 128 11.58 21.69 3.95
#